data_AF-A0A6B3R001-F1
#
_entry.id   AF-A0A6B3R001-F1
#
_cell.length_a   1.000
_cell.length_b   1.000
_cell.length_c   1.000
_cell.angle_alpha   90.00
_cell.angle_beta   90.00
_cell.angle_gamma   90.00
#
_symmetry.space_group_name_H-M   'P 1'
#
loop_
_entity.id
_entity.type
_entity.pdbx_description
1 polymer ?
#
loop_
_entity_poly.entity_id
_entity_poly.type
_entity_poly.pdbx_seq_one_letter_code
_entity_poly.pdbx_strand_id
1 'polypeptide(L)'
;MEKVRDSLDYRTYIMHADLHKLSGDEMMSNFLEINKKPYMEVREKPVAFFRTTKLLYALSLELILKARGLYIEKEKIKTDIIKDFNDFLKSWKGKTNGHDMLKLIEHYKINLTQDEEKLLENYSDFMVWAGRFPYPKHEEKTKKMELGGFSSTGNLGQKDKILLSRFIEKQKRIMREEF
;
A
#
# COMPACT_ATOMS: atom_id res chain seq x y z
N MET A 1 -12.81 -17.61 -25.46
CA MET A 1 -11.73 -17.04 -24.62
C MET A 1 -11.75 -17.78 -23.31
N GLU A 2 -10.65 -18.43 -22.97
CA GLU A 2 -10.48 -19.00 -21.63
C GLU A 2 -10.58 -17.88 -20.58
N LYS A 3 -11.27 -18.16 -19.48
CA LYS A 3 -11.47 -17.18 -18.42
C LYS A 3 -10.13 -16.97 -17.70
N VAL A 4 -9.61 -15.73 -17.71
CA VAL A 4 -8.43 -15.37 -16.91
C VAL A 4 -8.74 -15.67 -15.44
N ARG A 5 -7.83 -16.36 -14.76
CA ARG A 5 -7.95 -16.71 -13.34
C ARG A 5 -8.00 -15.42 -12.50
N ASP A 6 -8.88 -15.37 -11.49
CA ASP A 6 -9.05 -14.17 -10.66
C ASP A 6 -7.75 -13.70 -9.98
N SER A 7 -6.83 -14.63 -9.67
CA SER A 7 -5.50 -14.35 -9.12
C SER A 7 -4.53 -13.66 -10.10
N LEU A 8 -4.87 -13.64 -11.38
CA LEU A 8 -4.13 -12.95 -12.45
C LEU A 8 -4.93 -11.80 -13.06
N ASP A 9 -6.19 -11.64 -12.66
CA ASP A 9 -7.02 -10.53 -13.11
C ASP A 9 -6.71 -9.28 -12.30
N TYR A 10 -6.09 -8.29 -12.94
CA TYR A 10 -5.76 -7.00 -12.32
C TYR A 10 -6.98 -6.30 -11.70
N ARG A 11 -8.20 -6.56 -12.20
CA ARG A 11 -9.44 -5.97 -11.68
C ARG A 11 -9.78 -6.47 -10.28
N THR A 12 -9.47 -7.73 -9.98
CA THR A 12 -9.56 -8.29 -8.62
C THR A 12 -8.72 -7.46 -7.66
N TYR A 13 -7.48 -7.14 -8.04
CA TYR A 13 -6.56 -6.37 -7.22
C TYR A 13 -6.99 -4.90 -7.06
N ILE A 14 -7.55 -4.29 -8.11
CA ILE A 14 -8.16 -2.95 -8.01
C ILE A 14 -9.29 -2.95 -6.97
N MET A 15 -10.20 -3.92 -7.03
CA MET A 15 -11.30 -4.05 -6.07
C MET A 15 -10.77 -4.18 -4.65
N HIS A 16 -9.79 -5.06 -4.40
CA HIS A 16 -9.22 -5.22 -3.08
C HIS A 16 -8.49 -3.95 -2.59
N ALA A 17 -7.76 -3.26 -3.47
CA ALA A 17 -7.13 -1.98 -3.13
C ALA A 17 -8.18 -0.96 -2.64
N ASP A 18 -9.34 -0.90 -3.31
CA ASP A 18 -10.44 -0.01 -2.94
C ASP A 18 -11.09 -0.40 -1.61
N LEU A 19 -11.29 -1.68 -1.34
CA LEU A 19 -11.84 -2.16 -0.07
C LEU A 19 -10.92 -1.80 1.11
N HIS A 20 -9.61 -1.99 0.95
CA HIS A 20 -8.63 -1.61 1.98
C HIS A 20 -8.54 -0.10 2.16
N LYS A 21 -8.59 0.68 1.06
CA LYS A 21 -8.66 2.14 1.13
C LYS A 21 -9.89 2.60 1.90
N LEU A 22 -11.07 2.08 1.55
CA LEU A 22 -12.34 2.43 2.19
C LEU A 22 -12.29 2.16 3.69
N SER A 23 -11.77 0.98 4.07
CA SER A 23 -11.58 0.62 5.47
C SER A 23 -10.58 1.55 6.17
N GLY A 24 -9.49 1.91 5.50
CA GLY A 24 -8.50 2.85 6.02
C GLY A 24 -9.07 4.27 6.19
N ASP A 25 -9.90 4.72 5.26
CA ASP A 25 -10.58 6.01 5.31
C ASP A 25 -11.53 6.11 6.52
N GLU A 26 -12.21 5.01 6.85
CA GLU A 26 -13.07 4.90 8.03
C GLU A 26 -12.24 4.94 9.33
N MET A 27 -11.17 4.15 9.41
CA MET A 27 -10.26 4.16 10.57
C MET A 27 -9.59 5.53 10.76
N MET A 28 -9.24 6.20 9.66
CA MET A 28 -8.68 7.54 9.68
C MET A 28 -9.66 8.55 10.26
N SER A 29 -10.93 8.45 9.87
CA SER A 29 -11.98 9.36 10.35
C SER A 29 -12.17 9.19 11.86
N ASN A 30 -12.20 7.94 12.33
CA ASN A 30 -12.23 7.61 13.75
C ASN A 30 -10.99 8.09 14.53
N PHE A 31 -9.79 7.95 13.94
CA PHE A 31 -8.54 8.48 14.52
C PHE A 31 -8.60 10.01 14.69
N LEU A 32 -9.03 10.73 13.67
CA LEU A 32 -9.15 12.18 13.71
C LEU A 32 -10.21 12.64 14.71
N GLU A 33 -11.32 11.93 14.85
CA GLU A 33 -12.36 12.26 15.83
C GLU A 33 -11.85 12.10 17.26
N ILE A 34 -11.18 10.98 17.57
CA ILE A 34 -10.66 10.73 18.91
C ILE A 34 -9.61 11.76 19.31
N ASN A 35 -8.71 12.15 18.39
CA ASN A 35 -7.66 13.13 18.69
C ASN A 35 -8.18 14.56 18.91
N LYS A 36 -9.45 14.86 18.59
CA LYS A 36 -10.08 16.15 18.92
C LYS A 36 -10.53 16.24 20.38
N LYS A 37 -10.65 15.10 21.07
CA LYS A 37 -11.13 15.06 22.46
C LYS A 37 -9.97 15.42 23.40
N PRO A 38 -10.20 16.20 24.47
CA PRO A 38 -9.19 16.46 25.49
C PRO A 38 -8.60 15.14 26.00
N TYR A 39 -7.29 15.15 26.30
CA TYR A 39 -6.47 13.99 26.61
C TYR A 39 -7.26 12.90 27.35
N MET A 40 -7.58 11.80 26.66
CA MET A 40 -8.23 10.65 27.29
C MET A 40 -7.18 9.84 28.03
N GLU A 41 -7.52 9.33 29.22
CA GLU A 41 -6.69 8.42 30.03
C GLU A 41 -6.31 7.11 29.29
N VAL A 42 -6.89 6.83 28.12
CA VAL A 42 -6.77 5.58 27.35
C VAL A 42 -6.11 5.85 26.00
N ARG A 43 -4.77 5.73 25.95
CA ARG A 43 -3.92 5.99 24.76
C ARG A 43 -4.06 4.90 23.68
N GLU A 44 -4.61 3.75 24.02
CA GLU A 44 -4.65 2.54 23.19
C GLU A 44 -5.48 2.74 21.94
N LYS A 45 -6.66 3.37 22.05
CA LYS A 45 -7.58 3.58 20.91
C LYS A 45 -6.97 4.45 19.80
N PRO A 46 -6.45 5.65 20.07
CA PRO A 46 -5.78 6.45 19.04
C PRO A 46 -4.61 5.70 18.37
N VAL A 47 -3.81 4.98 19.16
CA VAL A 47 -2.67 4.21 18.63
C VAL A 47 -3.15 3.05 17.74
N ALA A 48 -4.22 2.35 18.14
CA ALA A 48 -4.82 1.28 17.35
C ALA A 48 -5.33 1.81 16.01
N PHE A 49 -6.13 2.88 16.00
CA PHE A 49 -6.65 3.46 14.76
C PHE A 49 -5.55 4.01 13.86
N PHE A 50 -4.52 4.64 14.42
CA PHE A 50 -3.35 5.08 13.66
C PHE A 50 -2.67 3.91 12.94
N ARG A 51 -2.32 2.85 13.68
CA ARG A 51 -1.61 1.68 13.15
C ARG A 51 -2.45 0.94 12.10
N THR A 52 -3.73 0.73 12.39
CA THR A 52 -4.66 0.06 11.47
C THR A 52 -4.84 0.87 10.19
N THR A 53 -4.98 2.20 10.29
CA THR A 53 -5.07 3.07 9.11
C THR A 53 -3.83 2.94 8.24
N LYS A 54 -2.64 3.05 8.84
CA LYS A 54 -1.37 2.94 8.11
C LYS A 54 -1.24 1.59 7.41
N LEU A 55 -1.57 0.49 8.09
CA LEU A 55 -1.54 -0.84 7.50
C LEU A 55 -2.50 -0.97 6.30
N LEU A 56 -3.76 -0.54 6.46
CA LEU A 56 -4.78 -0.64 5.40
C LEU A 56 -4.40 0.19 4.18
N TYR A 57 -3.88 1.40 4.39
CA TYR A 57 -3.36 2.23 3.31
C TYR A 57 -2.16 1.59 2.62
N ALA A 58 -1.23 1.00 3.38
CA ALA A 58 -0.07 0.33 2.81
C ALA A 58 -0.48 -0.89 1.95
N LEU A 59 -1.43 -1.70 2.42
CA LEU A 59 -2.02 -2.80 1.64
C LEU A 59 -2.70 -2.30 0.36
N SER A 60 -3.44 -1.19 0.45
CA SER A 60 -4.10 -0.59 -0.70
C SER A 60 -3.10 -0.15 -1.78
N LEU A 61 -1.99 0.49 -1.37
CA LEU A 61 -0.89 0.90 -2.26
C LEU A 61 -0.21 -0.31 -2.90
N GLU A 62 0.04 -1.37 -2.13
CA GLU A 62 0.63 -2.61 -2.65
C GLU A 62 -0.23 -3.25 -3.72
N LEU A 63 -1.53 -3.36 -3.45
CA LEU A 63 -2.49 -4.02 -4.33
C LEU A 63 -2.70 -3.25 -5.63
N ILE A 64 -2.76 -1.91 -5.58
CA ILE A 64 -2.91 -1.13 -6.81
C ILE A 64 -1.65 -1.20 -7.69
N LEU A 65 -0.47 -1.29 -7.08
CA LEU A 65 0.78 -1.51 -7.81
C LEU A 65 0.86 -2.92 -8.39
N LYS A 66 0.40 -3.94 -7.68
CA LYS A 66 0.26 -5.30 -8.22
C LYS A 66 -0.73 -5.35 -9.38
N ALA A 67 -1.87 -4.67 -9.26
CA ALA A 67 -2.81 -4.51 -10.36
C ALA A 67 -2.12 -3.88 -11.59
N ARG A 68 -1.30 -2.85 -11.37
CA ARG A 68 -0.52 -2.22 -12.44
C ARG A 68 0.44 -3.19 -13.13
N GLY A 69 1.15 -4.01 -12.36
CA GLY A 69 2.02 -5.06 -12.91
C GLY A 69 1.26 -6.10 -13.72
N LEU A 70 0.16 -6.63 -13.18
CA LEU A 70 -0.70 -7.60 -13.87
C LEU A 70 -1.28 -7.03 -15.17
N TYR A 71 -1.67 -5.74 -15.14
CA TYR A 71 -2.16 -5.03 -16.32
C TYR A 71 -1.09 -4.93 -17.41
N ILE A 72 0.16 -4.59 -17.05
CA ILE A 72 1.27 -4.55 -18.01
C ILE A 72 1.54 -5.94 -18.60
N GLU A 73 1.38 -6.98 -17.80
CA GLU A 73 1.61 -8.38 -18.18
C GLU A 73 0.40 -9.08 -18.83
N LYS A 74 -0.69 -8.35 -19.10
CA LYS A 74 -1.97 -8.93 -19.56
C LYS A 74 -1.86 -9.82 -20.80
N GLU A 75 -0.98 -9.48 -21.74
CA GLU A 75 -0.78 -10.28 -22.95
C GLU A 75 0.01 -11.57 -22.67
N LYS A 76 0.97 -11.55 -21.74
CA LYS A 76 1.69 -12.76 -21.29
C LYS A 76 0.77 -13.69 -20.50
N ILE A 77 -0.20 -13.14 -19.79
CA ILE A 77 -1.25 -13.90 -19.10
C ILE A 77 -2.20 -14.54 -20.13
N LYS A 78 -2.66 -13.79 -21.13
CA LYS A 78 -3.52 -14.32 -22.21
C LYS A 78 -2.88 -15.41 -23.06
N THR A 79 -1.55 -15.41 -23.15
CA THR A 79 -0.76 -16.37 -23.94
C THR A 79 -0.18 -17.50 -23.10
N ASP A 80 -0.60 -17.65 -21.84
CA ASP A 80 -0.13 -18.68 -20.90
C ASP A 80 1.39 -18.70 -20.66
N ILE A 81 2.08 -17.58 -20.90
CA ILE A 81 3.46 -17.39 -20.45
C ILE A 81 3.48 -17.21 -18.93
N ILE A 82 2.48 -16.51 -18.38
CA ILE A 82 2.24 -16.39 -16.93
C ILE A 82 0.97 -17.18 -16.61
N LYS A 83 1.12 -18.36 -16.00
CA LYS A 83 0.02 -19.31 -15.78
C LYS A 83 -0.60 -19.21 -14.39
N ASP A 84 0.18 -18.72 -13.44
CA ASP A 84 -0.25 -18.53 -12.07
C ASP A 84 0.42 -17.31 -11.42
N PHE A 85 -0.02 -17.00 -10.20
CA PHE A 85 0.51 -15.86 -9.46
C PHE A 85 1.99 -16.01 -9.11
N ASN A 86 2.50 -17.23 -8.96
CA ASN A 86 3.93 -17.43 -8.69
C ASN A 86 4.77 -17.09 -9.93
N ASP A 87 4.30 -17.41 -11.13
CA ASP A 87 4.96 -17.01 -12.38
C ASP A 87 4.98 -15.50 -12.54
N PHE A 88 3.89 -14.82 -12.15
CA PHE A 88 3.87 -13.36 -12.08
C PHE A 88 4.90 -12.82 -11.09
N LEU A 89 5.03 -13.40 -9.88
CA LEU A 89 6.04 -12.97 -8.92
C LEU A 89 7.48 -13.23 -9.38
N LYS A 90 7.71 -14.32 -10.12
CA LYS A 90 9.02 -14.67 -10.69
C LYS A 90 9.43 -13.77 -11.85
N SER A 91 8.47 -13.13 -12.54
CA SER A 91 8.78 -12.20 -13.63
C SER A 91 9.57 -10.99 -13.12
N TRP A 92 9.37 -10.63 -11.85
CA TRP A 92 10.14 -9.63 -11.13
C TRP A 92 11.51 -10.23 -10.81
N LYS A 93 12.53 -9.95 -11.63
CA LYS A 93 13.90 -10.49 -11.43
C LYS A 93 14.39 -10.30 -9.99
N GLY A 94 14.57 -11.40 -9.25
CA GLY A 94 15.18 -11.43 -7.92
C GLY A 94 14.40 -12.27 -6.90
N LYS A 95 15.04 -12.66 -5.78
CA LYS A 95 14.36 -13.27 -4.64
C LYS A 95 13.46 -12.22 -3.97
N THR A 96 12.25 -12.07 -4.47
CA THR A 96 11.21 -11.23 -3.85
C THR A 96 10.25 -12.10 -3.07
N ASN A 97 9.83 -11.63 -1.90
CA ASN A 97 8.73 -12.22 -1.13
C ASN A 97 7.36 -11.70 -1.60
N GLY A 98 7.32 -10.93 -2.68
CA GLY A 98 6.08 -10.41 -3.26
C GLY A 98 5.54 -9.14 -2.59
N HIS A 99 6.24 -8.57 -1.61
CA HIS A 99 5.79 -7.39 -0.85
C HIS A 99 6.65 -6.13 -1.07
N ASP A 100 7.67 -6.22 -1.94
CA ASP A 100 8.59 -5.13 -2.22
C ASP A 100 8.07 -4.25 -3.36
N MET A 101 7.27 -3.23 -3.00
CA MET A 101 6.68 -2.29 -3.96
C MET A 101 7.75 -1.54 -4.77
N LEU A 102 8.88 -1.19 -4.16
CA LEU A 102 9.93 -0.42 -4.83
C LEU A 102 10.53 -1.22 -5.98
N LYS A 103 10.77 -2.52 -5.77
CA LYS A 103 11.17 -3.42 -6.87
C LYS A 103 10.14 -3.52 -7.97
N LEU A 104 8.84 -3.53 -7.63
CA LEU A 104 7.77 -3.54 -8.64
C LEU A 104 7.81 -2.26 -9.49
N ILE A 105 7.93 -1.10 -8.84
CA ILE A 105 8.01 0.21 -9.50
C ILE A 105 9.21 0.27 -10.43
N GLU A 106 10.38 -0.15 -9.96
CA GLU A 106 11.61 -0.19 -10.76
C GLU A 106 11.46 -1.15 -11.96
N HIS A 107 10.98 -2.37 -11.71
CA HIS A 107 10.83 -3.40 -12.73
C HIS A 107 9.90 -2.97 -13.87
N TYR A 108 8.74 -2.40 -13.52
CA TYR A 108 7.75 -1.95 -14.49
C TYR A 108 7.94 -0.49 -14.93
N LYS A 109 9.01 0.18 -14.48
CA LYS A 109 9.31 1.58 -14.78
C LYS A 109 8.11 2.50 -14.54
N ILE A 110 7.45 2.33 -13.39
CA ILE A 110 6.28 3.14 -13.04
C ILE A 110 6.75 4.55 -12.71
N ASN A 111 6.33 5.52 -13.51
CA ASN A 111 6.70 6.93 -13.32
C ASN A 111 5.98 7.54 -12.11
N LEU A 112 6.76 7.89 -11.10
CA LEU A 112 6.30 8.52 -9.88
C LEU A 112 6.68 10.00 -9.83
N THR A 113 5.84 10.80 -9.18
CA THR A 113 6.24 12.14 -8.73
C THR A 113 6.97 12.03 -7.39
N GLN A 114 7.73 13.06 -7.01
CA GLN A 114 8.41 13.09 -5.71
C GLN A 114 7.45 12.90 -4.51
N ASP A 115 6.22 13.42 -4.61
CA ASP A 115 5.22 13.25 -3.56
C ASP A 115 4.73 11.79 -3.47
N GLU A 116 4.65 11.10 -4.61
CA GLU A 116 4.27 9.68 -4.67
C GLU A 116 5.40 8.79 -4.17
N GLU A 117 6.66 9.10 -4.48
CA GLU A 117 7.83 8.41 -3.92
C GLU A 117 7.84 8.52 -2.40
N LYS A 118 7.73 9.73 -1.86
CA LYS A 118 7.64 9.98 -0.41
C LYS A 118 6.44 9.28 0.22
N LEU A 119 5.29 9.26 -0.46
CA LEU A 119 4.13 8.51 0.00
C LEU A 119 4.51 7.04 0.17
N LEU A 120 5.02 6.38 -0.87
CA LEU A 120 5.33 4.95 -0.84
C LEU A 120 6.42 4.60 0.18
N GLU A 121 7.46 5.44 0.32
CA GLU A 121 8.48 5.30 1.35
C GLU A 121 7.86 5.31 2.75
N ASN A 122 6.95 6.24 3.04
CA ASN A 122 6.29 6.36 4.34
C ASN A 122 5.42 5.14 4.71
N TYR A 123 4.89 4.42 3.72
CA TYR A 123 4.04 3.24 3.95
C TYR A 123 4.80 1.92 3.77
N SER A 124 6.02 1.92 3.21
CA SER A 124 6.85 0.73 2.96
C SER A 124 7.06 -0.13 4.22
N ASP A 125 7.42 0.50 5.34
CA ASP A 125 7.67 -0.18 6.61
C ASP A 125 6.39 -0.84 7.19
N PHE A 126 5.21 -0.28 6.91
CA PHE A 126 3.92 -0.79 7.41
C PHE A 126 3.43 -2.04 6.66
N MET A 127 3.87 -2.27 5.42
CA MET A 127 3.59 -3.54 4.73
C MET A 127 4.41 -4.69 5.26
N VAL A 128 5.68 -4.44 5.54
CA VAL A 128 6.63 -5.50 5.91
C VAL A 128 6.58 -5.79 7.41
N TRP A 129 6.38 -4.76 8.24
CA TRP A 129 6.72 -4.82 9.65
C TRP A 129 5.71 -4.13 10.58
N ALA A 130 5.39 -2.86 10.30
CA ALA A 130 4.62 -2.03 11.21
C ALA A 130 3.12 -2.37 11.12
N GLY A 131 2.64 -3.06 12.16
CA GLY A 131 1.32 -3.68 12.25
C GLY A 131 1.38 -5.05 12.92
N ARG A 132 2.51 -5.77 12.76
CA ARG A 132 2.81 -7.04 13.44
C ARG A 132 3.77 -6.87 14.62
N PHE A 133 4.71 -5.93 14.51
CA PHE A 133 5.67 -5.62 15.56
C PHE A 133 5.66 -4.13 15.89
N PRO A 134 5.82 -3.76 17.18
CA PRO A 134 5.70 -2.36 17.62
C PRO A 134 6.87 -1.46 17.20
N TYR A 135 8.02 -2.03 16.81
CA TYR A 135 9.24 -1.31 16.44
C TYR A 135 9.77 -1.80 15.09
N PRO A 136 10.38 -0.92 14.28
CA PRO A 136 10.95 -1.25 12.97
C PRO A 136 12.19 -2.14 13.11
N LYS A 137 12.62 -2.74 11.99
CA LYS A 137 13.80 -3.61 11.94
C LYS A 137 15.13 -2.88 12.19
N HIS A 138 15.18 -1.58 11.95
CA HIS A 138 16.40 -0.78 12.05
C HIS A 138 16.45 -0.01 13.37
N GLU A 139 17.50 -0.28 14.17
CA GLU A 139 17.74 0.31 15.49
C GLU A 139 17.70 1.85 15.50
N GLU A 140 18.21 2.50 14.45
CA GLU A 140 18.16 3.97 14.36
C GLU A 140 16.73 4.52 14.29
N LYS A 141 15.84 3.81 13.58
CA LYS A 141 14.41 4.18 13.54
C LYS A 141 13.75 3.90 14.89
N THR A 142 14.12 2.81 15.56
CA THR A 142 13.68 2.49 16.93
C THR A 142 14.05 3.61 17.90
N LYS A 143 15.32 4.03 17.92
CA LYS A 143 15.79 5.14 18.76
C LYS A 143 15.05 6.45 18.48
N LYS A 144 14.80 6.76 17.21
CA LYS A 144 13.97 7.93 16.82
C LYS A 144 12.54 7.81 17.36
N MET A 145 11.97 6.61 17.36
CA MET A 145 10.64 6.33 17.92
C MET A 145 10.58 6.47 19.43
N GLU A 146 11.62 6.04 20.13
CA GLU A 146 11.73 6.15 21.57
C GLU A 146 11.92 7.61 22.01
N LEU A 147 12.73 8.39 21.28
CA LEU A 147 13.01 9.80 21.59
C LEU A 147 11.86 10.74 21.22
N GLY A 148 11.16 10.49 20.12
CA GLY A 148 10.13 11.37 19.57
C GLY A 148 8.68 10.96 19.83
N GLY A 149 8.45 9.83 20.51
CA GLY A 149 7.12 9.21 20.62
C GLY A 149 6.53 8.78 19.27
N PHE A 150 5.25 8.42 19.22
CA PHE A 150 4.58 8.00 17.96
C PHE A 150 4.56 9.09 16.87
N SER A 151 4.77 10.36 17.21
CA SER A 151 4.98 11.48 16.28
C SER A 151 6.15 11.26 15.30
N SER A 152 7.10 10.39 15.64
CA SER A 152 8.23 10.02 14.79
C SER A 152 7.90 8.95 13.74
N THR A 153 6.76 8.25 13.85
CA THR A 153 6.33 7.21 12.89
C THR A 153 5.62 7.78 11.65
N GLY A 154 5.77 9.10 11.46
CA GLY A 154 5.11 9.88 10.42
C GLY A 154 3.81 10.50 10.91
N ASN A 155 3.46 11.63 10.31
CA ASN A 155 2.14 12.21 10.49
C ASN A 155 1.11 11.36 9.74
N LEU A 156 -0.10 11.27 10.30
CA LEU A 156 -1.27 10.75 9.62
C LEU A 156 -2.29 11.88 9.65
N GLY A 157 -2.56 12.45 8.47
CA GLY A 157 -3.43 13.60 8.33
C GLY A 157 -4.31 13.53 7.08
N GLN A 158 -5.21 14.49 6.95
CA GLN A 158 -6.10 14.56 5.78
C GLN A 158 -5.33 14.62 4.45
N LYS A 159 -4.12 15.17 4.47
CA LYS A 159 -3.22 15.20 3.29
C LYS A 159 -2.84 13.79 2.81
N ASP A 160 -2.57 12.85 3.72
CA ASP A 160 -2.27 11.45 3.36
C ASP A 160 -3.44 10.81 2.61
N LYS A 161 -4.66 10.99 3.13
CA LYS A 161 -5.88 10.48 2.50
C LYS A 161 -6.06 11.01 1.07
N ILE A 162 -5.78 12.30 0.86
CA ILE A 162 -5.87 12.93 -0.46
C ILE A 162 -4.79 12.40 -1.40
N LEU A 163 -3.53 12.33 -0.95
CA LEU A 163 -2.41 11.85 -1.75
C LEU A 163 -2.60 10.39 -2.17
N LEU A 164 -3.00 9.53 -1.23
CA LEU A 164 -3.29 8.12 -1.49
C LEU A 164 -4.45 7.95 -2.47
N SER A 165 -5.53 8.72 -2.32
CA SER A 165 -6.65 8.70 -3.25
C SER A 165 -6.22 9.11 -4.66
N ARG A 166 -5.44 10.19 -4.79
CA ARG A 166 -4.91 10.67 -6.07
C ARG A 166 -4.01 9.63 -6.73
N PHE A 167 -3.12 9.00 -5.95
CA PHE A 167 -2.23 7.96 -6.44
C PHE A 167 -3.02 6.77 -6.99
N ILE A 168 -3.97 6.24 -6.21
CA ILE A 168 -4.80 5.08 -6.62
C ILE A 168 -5.59 5.41 -7.89
N GLU A 169 -6.25 6.56 -7.94
CA GLU A 169 -7.04 6.97 -9.10
C GLU A 169 -6.16 7.20 -10.34
N LYS A 170 -4.95 7.74 -10.17
CA LYS A 170 -3.96 7.83 -11.26
C LYS A 170 -3.66 6.43 -11.81
N GLN A 171 -3.34 5.45 -10.96
CA GLN A 171 -3.02 4.10 -11.44
C GLN A 171 -4.22 3.44 -12.15
N LYS A 172 -5.43 3.59 -11.59
CA LYS A 172 -6.66 3.09 -12.23
C LYS A 172 -6.88 3.71 -13.60
N ARG A 173 -6.73 5.02 -13.74
CA ARG A 173 -6.91 5.72 -15.01
C ARG A 173 -5.98 5.17 -16.08
N ILE A 174 -4.71 4.98 -15.78
CA ILE A 174 -3.75 4.44 -16.76
C ILE A 174 -4.06 2.97 -17.11
N MET A 175 -4.81 2.24 -16.27
CA MET A 175 -5.29 0.88 -16.59
C MET A 175 -6.66 0.86 -17.29
N ARG A 176 -7.29 2.02 -17.48
CA ARG A 176 -8.56 2.20 -18.21
C ARG A 176 -8.34 2.77 -19.62
N GLU A 177 -7.26 3.51 -19.86
CA GLU A 177 -6.96 4.24 -21.10
C GLU A 177 -6.53 3.37 -22.31
N GLU A 178 -6.78 2.05 -22.32
CA GLU A 178 -6.55 1.18 -23.49
C GLU A 178 -7.83 0.45 -23.96
N PHE A 179 -8.97 1.15 -23.95
CA PHE A 179 -10.18 0.75 -24.67
C PHE A 179 -10.50 1.76 -25.77
#